data_AF-A0A2X2T8Y1-F1
#
_entry.id   AF-A0A2X2T8Y1-F1
#
_cell.length_a   1.000
_cell.length_b   1.000
_cell.length_c   1.000
_cell.angle_alpha   90.00
_cell.angle_beta   90.00
_cell.angle_gamma   90.00
#
_symmetry.space_group_name_H-M   'P 1'
#
loop_
_entity.id
_entity.type
_entity.pdbx_description
1 polymer ?
#
loop_
_entity_poly.entity_id
_entity_poly.type
_entity_poly.pdbx_seq_one_letter_code
_entity_poly.pdbx_strand_id
1 'polypeptide(L)' 'MVVHYILLPGVQKPIVALFGNRAEWLWTPWGVPFEMLQGRDYDVRNISVDDVMNRFVALRERVKD' A
#
# COMPACT_ATOMS: atom_id res chain seq x y z
N MET A 1 7.89 -9.42 -0.17
CA MET A 1 8.27 -8.67 -1.38
C MET A 1 7.87 -7.23 -1.14
N VAL A 2 8.83 -6.38 -0.80
CA VAL A 2 8.58 -4.93 -0.73
C VAL A 2 8.63 -4.46 -2.18
N VAL A 3 7.52 -3.97 -2.73
CA VAL A 3 7.62 -3.26 -4.01
C VAL A 3 8.20 -1.88 -3.68
N HIS A 4 9.52 -1.76 -3.79
CA HIS A 4 10.20 -0.49 -3.76
C HIS A 4 9.78 0.28 -5.02
N TYR A 5 8.95 1.31 -4.87
CA TYR A 5 8.79 2.31 -5.92
C TYR A 5 9.67 3.51 -5.56
N ILE A 6 10.67 3.76 -6.39
CA ILE A 6 11.31 5.08 -6.46
C ILE A 6 10.22 6.02 -6.96
N LEU A 7 9.79 6.96 -6.13
CA LEU A 7 8.92 8.05 -6.56
C LEU A 7 9.68 8.81 -7.65
N LEU A 8 9.29 8.63 -8.91
CA LEU A 8 9.59 9.62 -9.93
C LEU A 8 8.81 10.89 -9.52
N PRO A 9 9.48 12.03 -9.32
CA PRO A 9 8.80 13.28 -8.96
C PRO A 9 7.79 13.61 -10.08
N GLY A 10 6.50 13.45 -9.78
CA GLY A 10 5.40 13.73 -10.72
C GLY A 10 4.28 12.69 -10.77
N VAL A 11 4.47 11.46 -10.27
CA VAL A 11 3.42 10.43 -10.28
C VAL A 11 2.67 10.41 -8.96
N GLN A 12 1.72 11.34 -8.80
CA GLN A 12 0.80 11.43 -7.65
C GLN A 12 -0.32 10.37 -7.71
N LYS A 13 0.05 9.09 -7.90
CA LYS A 13 -0.94 8.01 -8.01
C LYS A 13 -1.24 7.42 -6.63
N PRO A 14 -2.51 7.07 -6.35
CA PRO A 14 -2.86 6.34 -5.14
C PRO A 14 -2.20 4.97 -5.10
N ILE A 15 -1.71 4.55 -3.94
CA ILE A 15 -0.93 3.31 -3.76
C ILE A 15 -1.49 2.45 -2.63
N VAL A 16 -1.51 1.13 -2.84
CA VAL A 16 -1.70 0.15 -1.76
C VAL A 16 -0.35 -0.48 -1.46
N ALA A 17 0.16 -0.28 -0.24
CA ALA A 17 1.46 -0.80 0.20
C ALA A 17 1.27 -2.10 1.02
N LEU A 18 2.02 -3.15 0.69
CA LEU A 18 1.95 -4.46 1.32
C LEU A 18 3.18 -4.70 2.20
N PHE A 19 2.96 -4.95 3.48
CA PHE A 19 4.02 -5.14 4.46
C PHE A 19 4.03 -6.56 5.01
N GLY A 20 5.24 -7.12 5.04
CA GLY A 20 5.58 -8.39 5.65
C GLY A 20 6.34 -8.11 6.95
N ASN A 21 7.66 -8.00 6.91
CA ASN A 21 8.44 -8.15 8.14
C ASN A 21 8.90 -6.89 8.88
N ARG A 22 8.79 -5.65 8.36
CA ARG A 22 9.24 -4.43 9.06
C ARG A 22 8.59 -3.12 8.60
N ALA A 23 8.34 -2.28 9.60
CA ALA A 23 8.27 -0.80 9.58
C ALA A 23 7.33 -0.15 8.56
N GLU A 24 6.05 -0.55 8.61
CA GLU A 24 4.93 0.14 7.96
C GLU A 24 5.02 1.66 8.16
N TRP A 25 5.25 2.10 9.40
CA TRP A 25 5.32 3.50 9.81
C TRP A 25 6.53 4.29 9.30
N LEU A 26 7.66 3.64 8.99
CA LEU A 26 8.88 4.32 8.53
C LEU A 26 8.91 4.45 7.00
N TRP A 27 8.22 3.54 6.30
CA TRP A 27 8.22 3.42 4.84
C TRP A 27 6.85 3.70 4.23
N THR A 28 5.99 4.46 4.92
CA THR A 28 4.72 4.92 4.35
C THR A 28 4.98 5.81 3.14
N PRO A 29 4.17 5.72 2.07
CA PRO A 29 4.21 6.69 0.98
C PRO A 29 3.97 8.12 1.50
N TRP A 30 4.88 9.04 1.21
CA TRP A 30 4.76 10.44 1.64
C TRP A 30 4.16 11.30 0.53
N GLY A 31 3.15 12.11 0.85
CA GLY A 31 2.58 13.10 -0.09
C GLY A 31 1.64 12.53 -1.16
N VAL A 32 1.18 11.29 -1.01
CA VAL A 32 0.17 10.67 -1.88
C VAL A 32 -0.88 9.95 -1.04
N PRO A 33 -2.14 9.84 -1.47
CA PRO A 33 -3.12 8.98 -0.81
C PRO A 33 -2.67 7.51 -0.86
N PHE A 34 -2.67 6.85 0.29
CA PHE A 34 -2.27 5.45 0.36
C PHE A 34 -3.16 4.61 1.29
N GLU A 35 -3.12 3.30 1.08
CA GLU A 35 -3.61 2.28 2.00
C GLU A 35 -2.44 1.36 2.36
N MET A 36 -2.48 0.80 3.57
CA MET A 36 -1.49 -0.17 4.02
C MET A 36 -2.17 -1.49 4.38
N LEU A 37 -1.55 -2.59 3.98
CA LEU A 37 -1.92 -3.94 4.37
C LEU A 37 -0.72 -4.62 4.99
N GLN A 38 -0.86 -5.01 6.24
CA GLN A 38 0.11 -5.80 6.96
C GLN A 38 -0.39 -7.24 7.05
N GLY A 39 0.41 -8.17 6.53
CA GLY A 39 0.11 -9.59 6.64
C GLY A 39 0.22 -10.07 8.08
N ARG A 40 -0.63 -11.04 8.45
CA ARG A 40 -0.58 -11.71 9.76
C ARG A 40 0.83 -12.28 10.00
N ASP A 41 1.27 -12.27 11.25
CA ASP A 41 2.59 -12.76 11.68
C ASP A 41 3.75 -12.08 10.96
N TYR A 42 3.52 -10.86 10.45
CA TYR A 42 4.51 -10.12 9.70
C TYR A 42 4.98 -10.87 8.43
N ASP A 43 4.05 -11.59 7.79
CA ASP A 43 4.29 -12.32 6.55
C ASP A 43 3.34 -11.86 5.44
N VAL A 44 3.92 -11.32 4.36
CA VAL A 44 3.20 -10.85 3.17
C VAL A 44 2.40 -11.95 2.49
N ARG A 45 2.79 -13.22 2.65
CA ARG A 45 2.07 -14.37 2.08
C ARG A 45 0.69 -14.56 2.69
N ASN A 46 0.46 -13.97 3.86
CA ASN A 46 -0.83 -13.97 4.55
C ASN A 46 -1.76 -12.83 4.10
N ILE A 47 -1.39 -12.07 3.07
CA ILE A 47 -2.26 -11.05 2.47
C ILE A 47 -2.95 -11.69 1.26
N SER A 48 -4.29 -11.73 1.28
CA SER A 48 -5.05 -12.23 0.14
C SER A 48 -5.13 -11.19 -0.99
N VAL A 49 -5.25 -11.66 -2.23
CA VAL A 49 -5.46 -10.77 -3.38
C VAL A 49 -6.78 -9.99 -3.23
N ASP A 50 -7.81 -10.62 -2.67
CA ASP A 50 -9.10 -9.98 -2.43
C ASP A 50 -8.98 -8.81 -1.45
N ASP A 51 -8.17 -8.95 -0.39
CA ASP A 51 -7.90 -7.85 0.55
C ASP A 51 -7.22 -6.68 -0.14
N VAL A 52 -6.24 -6.95 -1.03
CA VAL A 52 -5.57 -5.91 -1.82
C VAL A 52 -6.56 -5.21 -2.74
N MET A 53 -7.41 -5.96 -3.43
CA MET A 53 -8.41 -5.41 -4.34
C MET A 53 -9.45 -4.55 -3.61
N ASN A 54 -9.94 -5.00 -2.46
CA ASN A 54 -10.88 -4.25 -1.64
C ASN A 54 -10.28 -2.91 -1.16
N ARG A 55 -9.02 -2.92 -0.71
CA ARG A 55 -8.31 -1.69 -0.33
C ARG A 55 -8.04 -0.77 -1.49
N PHE A 56 -7.71 -1.31 -2.66
CA PHE A 56 -7.54 -0.52 -3.87
C PHE A 56 -8.84 0.18 -4.29
N VAL A 57 -9.97 -0.53 -4.28
CA VAL A 57 -11.28 0.04 -4.60
C VAL A 57 -11.65 1.14 -3.59
N ALA A 58 -11.49 0.89 -2.29
CA ALA A 58 -11.76 1.88 -1.25
C ALA A 58 -10.87 3.13 -1.40
N LEU A 59 -9.57 2.96 -1.66
CA LEU A 59 -8.65 4.06 -1.90
C LEU A 59 -9.03 4.85 -3.15
N ARG A 60 -9.40 4.16 -4.24
CA ARG A 60 -9.82 4.80 -5.48
C ARG A 60 -11.07 5.66 -5.29
N GLU A 61 -12.06 5.16 -4.56
CA GLU A 61 -13.28 5.95 -4.27
C GLU A 61 -12.96 7.15 -3.38
N ARG A 62 -12.03 7.03 -2.43
CA ARG A 62 -11.58 8.16 -1.58
C ARG A 62 -10.83 9.26 -2.34
N VAL A 63 -10.15 8.93 -3.44
CA VAL A 63 -9.35 9.88 -4.23
C VAL A 63 -10.12 10.41 -5.45
N LYS A 64 -11.37 10.01 -5.63
CA LYS A 64 -12.16 10.34 -6.82
C LYS A 64 -12.77 11.75 -6.80
N ASP A 65 -12.36 12.61 -5.87
CA ASP A 65 -12.74 14.02 -5.77
C ASP A 65 -11.69 14.95 -6.41
#